data_AF-A0A6G3WQH9-F1
#
_entry.id   AF-A0A6G3WQH9-F1
#
_cell.length_a   1.000
_cell.length_b   1.000
_cell.length_c   1.000
_cell.angle_alpha   90.00
_cell.angle_beta   90.00
_cell.angle_gamma   90.00
#
_symmetry.space_group_name_H-M   'P 1'
#
loop_
_entity.id
_entity.type
_entity.pdbx_description
1 polymer ?
#
loop_
_entity_poly.entity_id
_entity_poly.type
_entity_poly.pdbx_seq_one_letter_code
_entity_poly.pdbx_strand_id
1 'polypeptide(L)'
;PLTGRGHALLDDGTLFLLRDSPDGPARVHPVQRWQTPYVSDTYAAARPAGTGPLARTGNADLVRGISDCLALAHGVRDMKPTTAVYGQLAADCARAEDRYHWLSDPELGSLDVPLRELRTTAQQVLAEFTAVQELTRRAADALEETAARITALVRRVRGEVPGSASAWVERLTELRDAHGHLATVG
;
A
#
# COMPACT_ATOMS: atom_id res chain seq x y z
N PRO A 1 19.74 -9.33 1.45
CA PRO A 1 21.19 -9.05 1.44
C PRO A 1 22.00 -10.36 1.36
N LEU A 2 23.07 -10.39 0.55
CA LEU A 2 24.05 -11.49 0.54
C LEU A 2 25.19 -11.14 1.52
N THR A 3 25.48 -12.02 2.47
CA THR A 3 26.50 -11.79 3.50
C THR A 3 27.81 -12.49 3.13
N GLY A 4 28.91 -11.74 3.09
CA GLY A 4 30.24 -12.27 2.81
C GLY A 4 31.34 -11.25 3.13
N ARG A 5 32.60 -11.68 3.05
CA ARG A 5 33.78 -10.84 3.34
C ARG A 5 34.18 -9.93 2.16
N GLY A 6 33.73 -10.27 0.96
CA GLY A 6 34.05 -9.54 -0.25
C GLY A 6 33.30 -10.13 -1.45
N HIS A 7 33.23 -9.37 -2.53
CA HIS A 7 32.60 -9.82 -3.77
C HIS A 7 33.33 -9.26 -4.99
N ALA A 8 33.14 -9.90 -6.14
CA ALA A 8 33.53 -9.41 -7.45
C ALA A 8 32.38 -9.67 -8.43
N LEU A 9 31.94 -8.64 -9.16
CA LEU A 9 31.01 -8.76 -10.27
C LEU A 9 31.79 -8.58 -11.57
N LEU A 10 31.81 -9.61 -12.41
CA LEU A 10 32.45 -9.56 -13.72
C LEU A 10 31.52 -8.92 -14.75
N ASP A 11 32.11 -8.45 -15.86
CA ASP A 11 31.40 -7.83 -16.97
C ASP A 11 30.27 -8.69 -17.55
N ASP A 12 30.42 -10.03 -17.50
CA ASP A 12 29.44 -10.99 -17.98
C ASP A 12 28.29 -11.28 -16.99
N GLY A 13 28.24 -10.56 -15.87
CA GLY A 13 27.25 -10.75 -14.82
C GLY A 13 27.57 -11.88 -13.84
N THR A 14 28.74 -12.52 -13.95
CA THR A 14 29.17 -13.51 -12.96
C THR A 14 29.52 -12.82 -11.65
N LEU A 15 28.78 -13.15 -10.59
CA LEU A 15 29.04 -12.69 -9.24
C LEU A 15 29.78 -13.77 -8.45
N PHE A 16 30.94 -13.41 -7.90
CA PHE A 16 31.65 -14.21 -6.89
C PHE A 16 31.47 -13.56 -5.52
N LEU A 17 31.06 -14.34 -4.52
CA LEU A 17 31.03 -13.94 -3.11
C LEU A 17 32.00 -14.78 -2.31
N LEU A 18 32.92 -14.12 -1.64
CA LEU A 18 33.77 -14.75 -0.63
C LEU A 18 32.93 -14.96 0.62
N ARG A 19 32.63 -16.22 0.94
CA ARG A 19 31.81 -16.52 2.12
C ARG A 19 32.60 -16.22 3.40
N ASP A 20 31.87 -15.82 4.43
CA ASP A 20 32.46 -15.75 5.75
C ASP A 20 32.78 -17.16 6.25
N SER A 21 33.95 -17.31 6.88
CA SER A 21 34.43 -18.57 7.42
C SER A 21 34.54 -18.43 8.94
N PRO A 22 33.74 -19.17 9.73
CA PRO A 22 33.72 -19.01 11.18
C PRO A 22 35.06 -19.34 11.85
N ASP A 23 35.91 -20.14 11.20
CA ASP A 23 37.18 -20.65 11.75
C ASP A 23 38.39 -19.68 11.60
N GLY A 24 38.19 -18.43 11.19
CA GLY A 24 39.27 -17.44 11.06
C GLY A 24 40.12 -17.57 9.78
N PRO A 25 41.41 -17.18 9.78
CA PRO A 25 42.30 -17.29 8.62
C PRO A 25 42.51 -18.76 8.20
N ALA A 26 42.33 -19.06 6.91
CA ALA A 26 42.44 -20.41 6.37
C ALA A 26 43.24 -20.42 5.07
N ARG A 27 43.79 -21.59 4.69
CA ARG A 27 44.50 -21.75 3.39
C ARG A 27 43.53 -21.85 2.20
N VAL A 28 42.31 -22.29 2.46
CA VAL A 28 41.25 -22.45 1.46
C VAL A 28 40.08 -21.59 1.89
N HIS A 29 39.59 -20.76 0.96
CA HIS A 29 38.45 -19.91 1.22
C HIS A 29 37.27 -20.30 0.32
N PRO A 30 36.10 -20.62 0.88
CA PRO A 30 34.93 -20.96 0.09
C PRO A 30 34.39 -19.73 -0.65
N VAL A 31 34.22 -19.89 -1.97
CA VAL A 31 33.62 -18.87 -2.84
C VAL A 31 32.32 -19.44 -3.41
N GLN A 32 31.27 -18.62 -3.45
CA GLN A 32 30.05 -18.91 -4.17
C GLN A 32 30.00 -18.13 -5.48
N ARG A 33 29.55 -18.79 -6.54
CA ARG A 33 29.39 -18.23 -7.88
C ARG A 33 27.92 -18.19 -8.25
N TRP A 34 27.44 -17.05 -8.73
CA TRP A 34 26.13 -16.90 -9.35
C TRP A 34 26.26 -16.31 -10.75
N GLN A 35 25.36 -16.73 -11.62
CA GLN A 35 25.07 -16.00 -12.83
C GLN A 35 23.97 -14.97 -12.51
N THR A 36 24.24 -13.70 -12.74
CA THR A 36 23.28 -12.62 -12.49
C THR A 36 22.92 -11.90 -13.79
N PRO A 37 21.80 -11.17 -13.84
CA PRO A 37 21.45 -10.37 -15.01
C PRO A 37 22.18 -9.02 -15.05
N TYR A 38 23.02 -8.69 -14.07
CA TYR A 38 23.74 -7.42 -13.97
C TYR A 38 25.05 -7.45 -14.78
N VAL A 39 24.93 -7.46 -16.12
CA VAL A 39 26.07 -7.37 -17.03
C VAL A 39 26.49 -5.92 -17.26
N SER A 40 27.75 -5.68 -17.64
CA SER A 40 28.20 -4.33 -18.01
C SER A 40 27.69 -3.93 -19.39
N ASP A 41 27.57 -2.62 -19.64
CA ASP A 41 27.11 -2.09 -20.92
C ASP A 41 28.05 -2.50 -22.07
N THR A 42 29.36 -2.50 -21.81
CA THR A 42 30.38 -2.95 -22.78
C THR A 42 30.18 -4.42 -23.15
N TYR A 43 29.90 -5.28 -22.16
CA TYR A 43 29.63 -6.69 -22.40
C TYR A 43 28.34 -6.92 -23.18
N ALA A 44 27.27 -6.20 -22.82
CA ALA A 44 26.01 -6.26 -23.54
C ALA A 44 26.15 -5.81 -25.00
N ALA A 45 26.87 -4.72 -25.24
CA ALA A 45 27.08 -4.15 -26.58
C ALA A 45 27.98 -5.02 -27.48
N ALA A 46 28.87 -5.83 -26.90
CA ALA A 46 29.76 -6.72 -27.65
C ALA A 46 29.05 -7.98 -28.17
N ARG A 47 27.83 -8.28 -27.71
CA ARG A 47 27.06 -9.44 -28.17
C ARG A 47 26.25 -9.11 -29.42
N PRO A 48 26.02 -10.08 -30.33
CA PRO A 48 25.12 -9.88 -31.46
C PRO A 48 23.75 -9.40 -30.95
N ALA A 49 23.25 -8.30 -31.51
CA ALA A 49 21.93 -7.80 -31.16
C ALA A 49 20.90 -8.90 -31.49
N GLY A 50 20.15 -9.34 -30.47
CA GLY A 50 19.00 -10.19 -30.70
C GLY A 50 17.95 -9.45 -31.53
N THR A 51 17.10 -10.19 -32.24
CA THR A 51 15.99 -9.60 -33.02
C THR A 51 14.66 -9.59 -32.25
N GLY A 52 14.64 -10.20 -31.06
CA GLY A 52 13.42 -10.33 -30.25
C GLY A 52 13.06 -9.08 -29.45
N PRO A 53 11.85 -9.05 -28.86
CA PRO A 53 11.35 -7.93 -28.05
C PRO A 53 12.27 -7.52 -26.91
N LEU A 54 12.84 -8.51 -26.21
CA LEU A 54 13.81 -8.29 -25.13
C LEU A 54 15.11 -7.63 -25.60
N ALA A 55 15.49 -7.76 -26.87
CA ALA A 55 16.69 -7.11 -27.39
C ALA A 55 16.46 -5.64 -27.74
N ARG A 56 15.20 -5.24 -27.99
CA ARG A 56 14.82 -3.83 -28.20
C ARG A 56 14.87 -3.05 -26.89
N THR A 57 14.57 -3.72 -25.78
CA THR A 57 14.64 -3.16 -24.43
C THR A 57 16.01 -3.45 -23.82
N GLY A 58 16.82 -2.43 -23.57
CA GLY A 58 18.17 -2.63 -23.02
C GLY A 58 18.17 -3.41 -21.70
N ASN A 59 19.17 -4.28 -21.49
CA ASN A 59 19.25 -5.16 -20.31
C ASN A 59 19.14 -4.37 -18.98
N ALA A 60 19.82 -3.23 -18.87
CA ALA A 60 19.75 -2.39 -17.69
C ALA A 60 18.30 -1.93 -17.38
N ASP A 61 17.51 -1.63 -18.41
CA ASP A 61 16.12 -1.21 -18.23
C ASP A 61 15.20 -2.39 -17.88
N LEU A 62 15.41 -3.55 -18.52
CA LEU A 62 14.71 -4.80 -18.16
C LEU A 62 14.96 -5.18 -16.70
N VAL A 63 16.22 -5.21 -16.29
CA VAL A 63 16.60 -5.57 -14.91
C VAL A 63 15.98 -4.63 -13.90
N ARG A 64 16.04 -3.31 -14.17
CA ARG A 64 15.46 -2.31 -13.27
C ARG A 64 13.93 -2.44 -13.20
N GLY A 65 13.25 -2.56 -14.34
CA GLY A 65 11.79 -2.70 -14.38
C GLY A 65 11.27 -3.98 -13.74
N ILE A 66 11.92 -5.13 -13.99
CA ILE A 66 11.57 -6.40 -13.33
C ILE A 66 11.81 -6.31 -11.83
N SER A 67 12.92 -5.69 -11.40
CA SER A 67 13.24 -5.54 -9.97
C SER A 67 12.21 -4.66 -9.26
N ASP A 68 11.79 -3.54 -9.87
CA ASP A 68 10.75 -2.67 -9.33
C ASP A 68 9.41 -3.41 -9.23
N CYS A 69 9.03 -4.19 -10.25
CA CYS A 69 7.82 -5.02 -10.22
C CYS A 69 7.85 -6.08 -9.11
N LEU A 70 8.99 -6.76 -8.93
CA LEU A 70 9.17 -7.73 -7.86
C LEU A 70 9.17 -7.08 -6.48
N ALA A 71 9.75 -5.88 -6.34
CA ALA A 71 9.71 -5.13 -5.09
C ALA A 71 8.27 -4.76 -4.72
N LEU A 72 7.46 -4.32 -5.69
CA LEU A 72 6.03 -4.06 -5.50
C LEU A 72 5.28 -5.33 -5.08
N ALA A 73 5.49 -6.45 -5.78
CA ALA A 73 4.82 -7.71 -5.48
C ALA A 73 5.18 -8.27 -4.08
N HIS A 74 6.43 -8.13 -3.65
CA HIS A 74 6.85 -8.54 -2.30
C HIS A 74 6.38 -7.57 -1.22
N GLY A 75 6.42 -6.26 -1.48
CA GLY A 75 6.02 -5.23 -0.52
C GLY A 75 4.61 -5.45 0.01
N VAL A 76 3.69 -5.89 -0.85
CA VAL A 76 2.29 -6.19 -0.50
C VAL A 76 2.16 -7.31 0.55
N ARG A 77 3.09 -8.28 0.58
CA ARG A 77 2.98 -9.47 1.44
C ARG A 77 3.36 -9.21 2.90
N ASP A 78 4.26 -8.27 3.14
CA ASP A 78 4.86 -8.01 4.46
C ASP A 78 4.40 -6.69 5.09
N MET A 79 3.38 -6.04 4.52
CA MET A 79 2.95 -4.69 4.90
C MET A 79 1.91 -4.67 6.03
N LYS A 80 2.10 -3.76 7.00
CA LYS A 80 1.05 -3.36 7.93
C LYS A 80 0.04 -2.46 7.18
N PRO A 81 -1.24 -2.84 7.09
CA PRO A 81 -2.22 -2.11 6.29
C PRO A 81 -2.51 -0.74 6.91
N THR A 82 -2.09 0.32 6.23
CA THR A 82 -2.38 1.72 6.59
C THR A 82 -2.70 2.52 5.33
N THR A 83 -3.41 3.63 5.45
CA THR A 83 -3.72 4.52 4.33
C THR A 83 -2.45 5.03 3.64
N ALA A 84 -1.42 5.41 4.40
CA ALA A 84 -0.14 5.83 3.86
C ALA A 84 0.52 4.73 3.01
N VAL A 85 0.48 3.48 3.49
CA VAL A 85 1.02 2.31 2.79
C VAL A 85 0.30 2.06 1.46
N TYR A 86 -1.03 2.04 1.45
CA TYR A 86 -1.79 1.82 0.22
C TYR A 86 -1.67 3.00 -0.76
N GLY A 87 -1.58 4.24 -0.25
CA GLY A 87 -1.33 5.43 -1.07
C GLY A 87 0.03 5.36 -1.75
N GLN A 88 1.06 4.97 -1.00
CA GLN A 88 2.41 4.78 -1.53
C GLN A 88 2.45 3.65 -2.57
N LEU A 89 1.81 2.51 -2.29
CA LEU A 89 1.70 1.39 -3.23
C LEU A 89 1.07 1.80 -4.56
N ALA A 90 -0.06 2.51 -4.53
CA ALA A 90 -0.74 3.00 -5.73
C ALA A 90 0.16 3.95 -6.54
N ALA A 91 0.90 4.82 -5.85
CA ALA A 91 1.83 5.76 -6.47
C ALA A 91 3.07 5.06 -7.06
N ASP A 92 3.60 4.03 -6.40
CA ASP A 92 4.71 3.22 -6.91
C ASP A 92 4.33 2.43 -8.15
N CYS A 93 3.12 1.85 -8.18
CA CYS A 93 2.59 1.18 -9.38
C CYS A 93 2.49 2.16 -10.57
N ALA A 94 1.95 3.37 -10.35
CA ALA A 94 1.86 4.39 -11.39
C ALA A 94 3.25 4.81 -11.90
N ARG A 95 4.21 5.04 -10.99
CA ARG A 95 5.59 5.36 -11.37
C ARG A 95 6.26 4.25 -12.18
N ALA A 96 6.01 2.99 -11.88
CA ALA A 96 6.56 1.87 -12.62
C ALA A 96 6.00 1.83 -14.05
N GLU A 97 4.68 1.99 -14.21
CA GLU A 97 4.02 2.08 -15.53
C GLU A 97 4.56 3.25 -16.36
N ASP A 98 4.73 4.43 -15.76
CA ASP A 98 5.23 5.63 -16.45
C ASP A 98 6.71 5.50 -16.86
N ARG A 99 7.53 4.87 -16.01
CA ARG A 99 8.98 4.75 -16.24
C ARG A 99 9.32 3.70 -17.28
N TYR A 100 8.59 2.59 -17.30
CA TYR A 100 8.94 1.42 -18.11
C TYR A 100 7.85 1.15 -19.15
N HIS A 101 7.88 1.91 -20.26
CA HIS A 101 6.88 1.80 -21.32
C HIS A 101 6.74 0.39 -21.91
N TRP A 102 7.83 -0.39 -21.89
CA TRP A 102 7.85 -1.78 -22.37
C TRP A 102 6.99 -2.73 -21.53
N LEU A 103 6.59 -2.35 -20.30
CA LEU A 103 5.68 -3.16 -19.48
C LEU A 103 4.34 -3.39 -20.17
N SER A 104 3.94 -2.49 -21.08
CA SER A 104 2.72 -2.60 -21.89
C SER A 104 2.88 -3.41 -23.18
N ASP A 105 4.11 -3.80 -23.55
CA ASP A 105 4.37 -4.56 -24.77
C ASP A 105 3.80 -5.99 -24.64
N PRO A 106 2.84 -6.38 -25.48
CA PRO A 106 2.26 -7.72 -25.46
C PRO A 106 3.29 -8.82 -25.74
N GLU A 107 4.34 -8.53 -26.50
CA GLU A 107 5.41 -9.48 -26.77
C GLU A 107 6.32 -9.71 -25.54
N LEU A 108 6.23 -8.85 -24.53
CA LEU A 108 6.93 -8.95 -23.24
C LEU A 108 6.01 -9.38 -22.09
N GLY A 109 4.76 -9.76 -22.41
CA GLY A 109 3.83 -10.36 -21.46
C GLY A 109 2.90 -9.38 -20.73
N SER A 110 2.83 -8.11 -21.16
CA SER A 110 1.86 -7.11 -20.63
C SER A 110 1.81 -7.05 -19.09
N LEU A 111 2.98 -6.81 -18.47
CA LEU A 111 3.12 -6.67 -17.02
C LEU A 111 2.40 -5.43 -16.47
N ASP A 112 2.02 -4.48 -17.32
CA ASP A 112 1.15 -3.35 -16.99
C ASP A 112 -0.24 -3.80 -16.49
N VAL A 113 -0.74 -4.95 -16.96
CA VAL A 113 -2.05 -5.48 -16.55
C VAL A 113 -2.10 -5.80 -15.04
N PRO A 114 -1.24 -6.70 -14.51
CA PRO A 114 -1.25 -7.00 -13.08
C PRO A 114 -0.85 -5.80 -12.21
N LEU A 115 0.00 -4.88 -12.70
CA LEU A 115 0.33 -3.64 -11.99
C LEU A 115 -0.89 -2.72 -11.84
N ARG A 116 -1.69 -2.59 -12.91
CA ARG A 116 -2.93 -1.80 -12.88
C ARG A 116 -3.96 -2.40 -11.95
N GLU A 117 -4.11 -3.72 -11.94
CA GLU A 117 -5.00 -4.42 -10.99
C GLU A 117 -4.57 -4.17 -9.55
N LEU A 118 -3.27 -4.26 -9.27
CA LEU A 118 -2.72 -3.97 -7.95
C LEU A 118 -2.98 -2.52 -7.52
N ARG A 119 -2.74 -1.55 -8.41
CA ARG A 119 -3.04 -0.13 -8.19
C ARG A 119 -4.52 0.10 -7.90
N THR A 120 -5.40 -0.47 -8.73
CA THR A 120 -6.85 -0.31 -8.61
C THR A 120 -7.34 -0.85 -7.27
N THR A 121 -6.86 -2.03 -6.87
CA THR A 121 -7.18 -2.63 -5.58
C THR A 121 -6.71 -1.75 -4.42
N ALA A 122 -5.49 -1.21 -4.49
CA ALA A 122 -4.98 -0.29 -3.47
C ALA A 122 -5.84 0.98 -3.35
N GLN A 123 -6.29 1.53 -4.48
CA GLN A 123 -7.17 2.70 -4.51
C GLN A 123 -8.57 2.41 -3.93
N GLN A 124 -9.13 1.22 -4.21
CA GLN A 124 -10.40 0.79 -3.61
C GLN A 124 -10.30 0.69 -2.09
N VAL A 125 -9.22 0.10 -1.57
CA VAL A 125 -8.97 0.02 -0.13
C VAL A 125 -8.88 1.42 0.50
N LEU A 126 -8.21 2.37 -0.16
CA LEU A 126 -8.15 3.77 0.30
C LEU A 126 -9.54 4.41 0.35
N ALA A 127 -10.35 4.22 -0.68
CA ALA A 127 -11.71 4.75 -0.73
C ALA A 127 -12.56 4.20 0.44
N GLU A 128 -12.43 2.90 0.73
CA GLU A 128 -13.11 2.26 1.85
C GLU A 128 -12.65 2.83 3.21
N PHE A 129 -11.34 3.03 3.40
CA PHE A 129 -10.84 3.69 4.61
C PHE A 129 -11.43 5.09 4.79
N THR A 130 -11.49 5.89 3.73
CA THR A 130 -12.10 7.22 3.77
C THR A 130 -13.59 7.14 4.08
N ALA A 131 -14.32 6.20 3.48
CA ALA A 131 -15.74 6.00 3.74
C ALA A 131 -16.01 5.63 5.21
N VAL A 132 -15.23 4.71 5.78
CA VAL A 132 -15.33 4.31 7.20
C VAL A 132 -15.03 5.49 8.13
N GLN A 133 -13.99 6.29 7.85
CA GLN A 133 -13.67 7.47 8.64
C GLN A 133 -14.82 8.50 8.61
N GLU A 134 -15.38 8.75 7.43
CA GLU A 134 -16.48 9.69 7.27
C GLU A 134 -17.77 9.19 7.95
N LEU A 135 -18.09 7.91 7.84
CA LEU A 135 -19.21 7.29 8.56
C LEU A 135 -19.04 7.38 10.07
N THR A 136 -17.83 7.12 10.56
CA THR A 136 -17.50 7.19 11.99
C THR A 136 -17.63 8.62 12.51
N ARG A 137 -17.15 9.61 11.74
CA ARG A 137 -17.29 11.03 12.06
C ARG A 137 -18.75 11.43 12.12
N ARG A 138 -19.57 11.06 11.12
CA ARG A 138 -21.01 11.35 11.11
C ARG A 138 -21.75 10.71 12.29
N ALA A 139 -21.39 9.48 12.64
CA ALA A 139 -21.97 8.81 13.81
C ALA A 139 -21.62 9.54 15.11
N ALA A 140 -20.37 10.01 15.27
CA ALA A 140 -19.95 10.80 16.42
C ALA A 140 -20.68 12.15 16.49
N ASP A 141 -20.79 12.87 15.37
CA ASP A 141 -21.51 14.15 15.30
C ASP A 141 -23.00 13.98 15.67
N ALA A 142 -23.65 12.93 15.14
CA ALA A 142 -25.06 12.64 15.43
C ALA A 142 -25.28 12.24 16.90
N LEU A 143 -24.33 11.54 17.50
CA LEU A 143 -24.35 11.21 18.94
C LEU A 143 -24.23 12.49 19.78
N GLU A 144 -23.30 13.40 19.43
CA GLU A 144 -23.10 14.67 20.14
C GLU A 144 -24.34 15.57 20.04
N GLU A 145 -24.92 15.71 18.84
CA GLU A 145 -26.15 16.48 18.62
C GLU A 145 -27.32 15.94 19.46
N THR A 146 -27.50 14.61 19.46
CA THR A 146 -28.59 13.98 20.21
C THR A 146 -28.39 14.13 21.72
N ALA A 147 -27.15 14.00 22.22
CA ALA A 147 -26.81 14.24 23.61
C ALA A 147 -27.06 15.69 24.04
N ALA A 148 -26.72 16.66 23.19
CA ALA A 148 -27.00 18.07 23.43
C ALA A 148 -28.50 18.36 23.49
N ARG A 149 -29.29 17.78 22.57
CA ARG A 149 -30.75 17.90 22.55
C ARG A 149 -31.40 17.33 23.82
N ILE A 150 -30.99 16.14 24.25
CA ILE A 150 -31.46 15.54 25.51
C ILE A 150 -31.11 16.44 26.70
N THR A 151 -29.89 16.96 26.75
CA THR A 151 -29.44 17.86 27.83
C THR A 151 -30.29 19.14 27.89
N ALA A 152 -30.60 19.75 26.74
CA ALA A 152 -31.46 20.93 26.66
C ALA A 152 -32.90 20.63 27.10
N LEU A 153 -33.49 19.51 26.67
CA LEU A 153 -34.82 19.07 27.08
C LEU A 153 -34.89 18.86 28.60
N VAL A 154 -33.90 18.17 29.19
CA VAL A 154 -33.82 17.95 30.64
C VAL A 154 -33.71 19.28 31.39
N ARG A 155 -32.89 20.24 30.92
CA ARG A 155 -32.78 21.57 31.52
C ARG A 155 -34.11 22.32 31.49
N ARG A 156 -34.81 22.32 30.35
CA ARG A 156 -36.11 22.99 30.19
C ARG A 156 -37.19 22.40 31.10
N VAL A 157 -37.25 21.07 31.20
CA VAL A 157 -38.17 20.36 32.11
C VAL A 157 -37.92 20.74 33.57
N ARG A 158 -36.66 20.94 33.97
CA ARG A 158 -36.31 21.34 35.34
C ARG A 158 -36.51 22.82 35.65
N GLY A 159 -36.37 23.70 34.65
CA GLY A 159 -36.43 25.15 34.83
C GLY A 159 -37.82 25.76 34.73
N GLU A 160 -38.76 25.10 34.06
CA GLU A 160 -40.11 25.61 33.84
C GLU A 160 -41.14 24.58 34.33
N VAL A 161 -41.98 24.96 35.30
CA VAL A 161 -43.14 24.16 35.71
C VAL A 161 -44.23 24.32 34.63
N PRO A 162 -44.59 23.26 33.89
CA PRO A 162 -45.65 23.32 32.89
C PRO A 162 -46.99 23.70 33.53
N GLY A 163 -47.69 24.66 32.93
CA GLY A 163 -48.98 25.15 33.45
C GLY A 163 -50.16 24.19 33.26
N SER A 164 -49.96 23.05 32.57
CA SER A 164 -51.01 22.06 32.31
C SER A 164 -50.46 20.63 32.25
N ALA A 165 -51.34 19.65 32.46
CA ALA A 165 -51.02 18.23 32.28
C ALA A 165 -50.67 17.89 30.82
N SER A 166 -51.28 18.55 29.83
CA SER A 166 -50.94 18.36 28.42
C SER A 166 -49.50 18.77 28.11
N ALA A 167 -49.03 19.87 28.69
CA ALA A 167 -47.66 20.34 28.54
C ALA A 167 -46.63 19.41 29.21
N TRP A 168 -47.03 18.65 30.25
CA TRP A 168 -46.22 17.58 30.81
C TRP A 168 -46.09 16.38 29.87
N VAL A 169 -47.20 15.97 29.26
CA VAL A 169 -47.23 14.84 28.31
C VAL A 169 -46.38 15.15 27.08
N GLU A 170 -46.50 16.34 26.48
CA GLU A 170 -45.67 16.75 25.34
C GLU A 170 -44.17 16.69 25.66
N ARG A 171 -43.75 17.20 26.82
CA ARG A 171 -42.34 17.20 27.23
C ARG A 171 -41.78 15.78 27.47
N LEU A 172 -42.59 14.88 28.01
CA LEU A 172 -42.21 13.48 28.19
C LEU A 172 -42.13 12.74 26.86
N THR A 173 -43.03 13.03 25.92
CA THR A 173 -42.99 12.48 24.56
C THR A 173 -41.74 12.93 23.82
N GLU A 174 -41.42 14.24 23.83
CA GLU A 174 -40.18 14.74 23.20
C GLU A 174 -38.91 14.12 23.79
N LEU A 175 -38.86 13.92 25.11
CA LEU A 175 -37.74 13.26 25.77
C LEU A 175 -37.64 11.79 25.33
N ARG A 176 -38.77 11.08 25.25
CA ARG A 176 -38.83 9.67 24.83
C ARG A 176 -38.43 9.50 23.37
N ASP A 177 -38.84 10.41 22.49
CA ASP A 177 -38.49 10.40 21.07
C ASP A 177 -36.98 10.67 20.87
N ALA A 178 -36.42 11.65 21.59
CA ALA A 178 -34.98 11.93 21.55
C ALA A 178 -34.15 10.74 22.09
N HIS A 179 -34.64 10.05 23.12
CA HIS A 179 -34.00 8.84 23.65
C HIS A 179 -34.09 7.66 22.67
N GLY A 180 -35.23 7.50 22.00
CA GLY A 180 -35.41 6.50 20.93
C GLY A 180 -34.49 6.74 19.75
N HIS A 181 -34.29 8.00 19.36
CA HIS A 181 -33.35 8.37 18.30
C HIS A 181 -31.90 8.03 18.68
N LEU A 182 -31.47 8.32 19.91
CA LEU A 182 -30.13 7.97 20.38
C LEU A 182 -29.85 6.46 20.27
N ALA A 183 -30.83 5.61 20.59
CA ALA A 183 -30.72 4.15 20.49
C ALA A 183 -30.61 3.62 19.05
N THR A 184 -30.87 4.45 18.04
CA THR A 184 -30.74 4.10 16.62
C THR A 184 -29.46 4.65 15.97
N VAL A 185 -28.74 5.54 16.65
CA VAL A 185 -27.56 6.25 16.11
C VAL A 185 -26.24 5.66 16.65
N GLY A 186 -26.26 4.95 17.78
CA GLY A 186 -25.12 4.20 18.33
C GLY A 186 -25.16 2.71 18.00
#